data_AF-A0A4Y2F9X4-F1
#
_entry.id   AF-A0A4Y2F9X4-F1
#
_cell.length_a   1.000
_cell.length_b   1.000
_cell.length_c   1.000
_cell.angle_alpha   90.00
_cell.angle_beta   90.00
_cell.angle_gamma   90.00
#
_symmetry.space_group_name_H-M   'P 1'
#
loop_
_entity.id
_entity.type
_entity.pdbx_description
1 polymer ?
#
loop_
_entity_poly.entity_id
_entity_poly.type
_entity_poly.pdbx_seq_one_letter_code
_entity_poly.pdbx_strand_id
1 'polypeptide(L)'
;MRTGSNLCMIFISFMMKGVTETVTSIDQMNPSSKDDFDTFRKLLVEKITLSESSPHFITFLEDLCRELCINLSPDDIKKITSALNALANEKVKAQKAKAGKKKSSKKASLKIGRDDYTIVDYADEFEDCI
;
A
#
# COMPACT_ATOMS: atom_id res chain seq x y z
N MET A 1 7.40 24.07 6.98
CA MET A 1 8.05 22.93 6.29
C MET A 1 8.16 21.77 7.26
N ARG A 2 8.02 20.53 6.77
CA ARG A 2 8.12 19.22 7.45
C ARG A 2 6.83 18.63 8.07
N THR A 3 5.84 18.37 7.22
CA THR A 3 4.92 17.23 7.40
C THR A 3 5.62 15.93 6.99
N GLY A 4 6.70 15.56 7.70
CA GLY A 4 7.42 14.29 7.50
C GLY A 4 7.18 13.28 8.63
N SER A 5 6.40 13.65 9.63
CA SER A 5 6.37 12.99 10.94
C SER A 5 5.40 11.82 11.02
N ASN A 6 4.32 11.77 10.23
CA ASN A 6 3.31 10.72 10.43
C ASN A 6 3.78 9.35 9.94
N LEU A 7 4.50 9.27 8.81
CA LEU A 7 4.95 7.97 8.30
C LEU A 7 6.11 7.42 9.14
N CYS A 8 7.06 8.27 9.54
CA CYS A 8 8.17 7.89 10.42
C CYS A 8 7.66 7.47 11.81
N MET A 9 6.68 8.19 12.38
CA MET A 9 6.06 7.81 13.66
C MET A 9 5.25 6.52 13.56
N ILE A 10 4.54 6.27 12.45
CA ILE A 10 3.82 5.00 12.23
C ILE A 10 4.83 3.85 12.07
N PHE A 11 5.93 4.07 11.36
CA PHE A 11 6.96 3.05 11.15
C PHE A 11 7.71 2.73 12.45
N ILE A 12 8.06 3.75 13.25
CA ILE A 12 8.65 3.58 14.59
C ILE A 12 7.65 2.91 15.54
N SER A 13 6.37 3.29 15.52
CA SER A 13 5.34 2.66 16.36
C SER A 13 5.05 1.22 15.96
N PHE A 14 5.19 0.87 14.67
CA PHE A 14 5.13 -0.50 14.17
C PHE A 14 6.37 -1.30 14.59
N MET A 15 7.56 -0.71 14.45
CA MET A 15 8.85 -1.31 14.85
C MET A 15 8.94 -1.57 16.36
N MET A 16 8.42 -0.67 17.20
CA MET A 16 8.41 -0.83 18.67
C MET A 16 7.37 -1.86 19.16
N LYS A 17 6.37 -2.21 18.35
CA LYS A 17 5.38 -3.26 18.69
C LYS A 17 5.88 -4.69 18.43
N GLY A 18 7.01 -4.87 17.74
CA GLY A 18 7.62 -6.18 17.49
C GLY A 18 8.56 -6.67 18.61
N VAL A 19 9.04 -5.77 19.47
CA VAL A 19 9.94 -6.16 20.59
C VAL A 19 9.11 -6.61 21.80
N THR A 20 8.39 -7.72 21.66
CA THR A 20 7.91 -8.51 22.79
C THR A 20 8.28 -9.96 22.55
N GLU A 21 9.46 -10.30 23.04
CA GLU A 21 9.90 -11.61 23.53
C GLU A 21 8.95 -12.78 23.28
N THR A 22 9.22 -13.53 22.21
CA THR A 22 9.42 -14.99 22.28
C THR A 22 10.22 -15.37 21.05
N VAL A 23 11.53 -15.51 21.21
CA VAL A 23 12.36 -16.26 20.26
C VAL A 23 12.04 -17.75 20.47
N THR A 24 10.79 -18.16 20.18
CA THR A 24 10.62 -19.47 19.58
C THR A 24 11.25 -19.31 18.22
N SER A 25 12.47 -19.80 18.07
CA SER A 25 13.23 -19.73 16.83
C SER A 25 12.27 -20.01 15.67
N ILE A 26 12.03 -19.03 14.80
CA ILE A 26 11.18 -19.18 13.61
C ILE A 26 11.63 -20.43 12.83
N ASP A 27 12.93 -20.71 12.89
CA ASP A 27 13.64 -21.89 12.40
C ASP A 27 13.07 -23.24 12.88
N GLN A 28 12.48 -23.30 14.07
CA GLN A 28 11.94 -24.52 14.69
C GLN A 28 10.42 -24.64 14.58
N MET A 29 9.74 -23.64 14.01
CA MET A 29 8.29 -23.69 13.82
C MET A 29 7.93 -24.58 12.63
N ASN A 30 7.10 -25.59 12.88
CA ASN A 30 6.49 -26.43 11.85
C ASN A 30 4.96 -26.23 11.88
N PRO A 31 4.43 -25.18 11.22
CA PRO A 31 3.02 -24.84 11.29
C PRO A 31 2.15 -25.97 10.70
N SER A 32 1.13 -26.39 11.44
CA SER A 32 0.26 -27.52 11.05
C SER A 32 -1.22 -27.15 10.98
N SER A 33 -1.63 -26.13 11.75
CA SER A 33 -2.98 -25.58 11.72
C SER A 33 -3.01 -24.21 11.04
N LYS A 34 -4.21 -23.76 10.64
CA LYS A 34 -4.40 -22.43 10.05
C LYS A 34 -3.91 -21.32 10.99
N ASP A 35 -4.17 -21.44 12.29
CA ASP A 35 -3.75 -20.47 13.30
C ASP A 35 -2.22 -20.46 13.48
N ASP A 36 -1.55 -21.61 13.33
CA ASP A 36 -0.10 -21.68 13.32
C ASP A 36 0.49 -20.96 12.10
N PHE A 37 -0.11 -21.15 10.92
CA PHE A 37 0.30 -20.43 9.70
C PHE A 37 0.06 -18.92 9.84
N ASP A 38 -1.03 -18.50 10.46
CA ASP A 38 -1.31 -17.09 10.74
C ASP A 38 -0.26 -16.49 11.70
N THR A 39 0.20 -17.26 12.69
CA THR A 39 1.26 -16.85 13.63
C THR A 39 2.63 -16.81 12.95
N PHE A 40 2.98 -17.87 12.21
CA PHE A 40 4.23 -17.99 11.46
C PHE A 40 4.38 -16.86 10.43
N ARG A 41 3.29 -16.55 9.71
CA ARG A 41 3.23 -15.41 8.78
C ARG A 41 3.56 -14.09 9.49
N LYS A 42 3.00 -13.82 10.67
CA LYS A 42 3.24 -12.57 11.40
C LYS A 42 4.71 -12.41 11.77
N LEU A 43 5.32 -13.48 12.30
CA LEU A 43 6.74 -13.49 12.68
C LEU A 43 7.68 -13.33 11.47
N LEU A 44 7.36 -13.99 10.34
CA LEU A 44 8.12 -13.80 9.10
C LEU A 44 8.04 -12.36 8.58
N VAL A 45 6.84 -11.79 8.54
CA VAL A 45 6.65 -10.40 8.09
C VAL A 45 7.44 -9.44 8.97
N GLU A 46 7.35 -9.60 10.29
CA GLU A 46 8.13 -8.78 11.23
C GLU A 46 9.63 -8.89 10.95
N LYS A 47 10.14 -10.13 10.82
CA LYS A 47 11.56 -10.38 10.55
C LYS A 47 12.03 -9.77 9.24
N ILE A 48 11.22 -9.88 8.19
CA ILE A 48 11.54 -9.35 6.86
C ILE A 48 11.44 -7.82 6.85
N THR A 49 10.44 -7.21 7.48
CA THR A 49 10.30 -5.74 7.48
C THR A 49 11.45 -5.00 8.19
N LEU A 50 12.19 -5.65 9.08
CA LEU A 50 13.43 -5.10 9.66
C LEU A 50 14.50 -4.79 8.59
N SER A 51 14.49 -5.48 7.45
CA SER A 51 15.44 -5.25 6.36
C SER A 51 14.93 -4.30 5.26
N GLU A 52 13.76 -3.65 5.46
CA GLU A 52 13.15 -2.73 4.47
C GLU A 52 14.03 -1.50 4.16
N SER A 53 14.94 -1.12 5.05
CA SER A 53 15.89 -0.02 4.84
C SER A 53 17.03 -0.37 3.88
N SER A 54 17.21 -1.64 3.53
CA SER A 54 18.26 -2.10 2.65
C SER A 54 17.92 -1.83 1.18
N PRO A 55 18.86 -1.33 0.36
CA PRO A 55 18.64 -1.20 -1.08
C PRO A 55 18.40 -2.55 -1.78
N HIS A 56 18.79 -3.65 -1.15
CA HIS A 56 18.60 -5.01 -1.68
C HIS A 56 17.24 -5.61 -1.33
N PHE A 57 16.40 -4.89 -0.55
CA PHE A 57 15.14 -5.43 -0.03
C PHE A 57 14.16 -5.83 -1.14
N ILE A 58 14.08 -5.04 -2.20
CA ILE A 58 13.16 -5.31 -3.32
C ILE A 58 13.57 -6.58 -4.06
N THR A 59 14.84 -6.69 -4.46
CA THR A 59 15.37 -7.89 -5.14
C THR A 59 15.22 -9.13 -4.28
N PHE A 60 15.53 -9.03 -2.97
CA PHE A 60 15.32 -10.11 -2.02
C PHE A 60 13.86 -10.57 -1.96
N LEU A 61 12.90 -9.65 -1.89
CA LEU A 61 11.48 -9.99 -1.87
C LEU A 61 11.01 -10.65 -3.16
N GLU A 62 11.50 -10.20 -4.31
CA GLU A 62 11.19 -10.80 -5.61
C GLU A 62 11.65 -12.26 -5.68
N ASP A 63 12.92 -12.51 -5.33
CA ASP A 63 13.50 -13.86 -5.33
C ASP A 63 12.80 -14.76 -4.31
N LEU A 64 12.56 -14.27 -3.09
CA LEU A 64 11.83 -15.00 -2.04
C LEU A 64 10.43 -15.41 -2.50
N CYS A 65 9.66 -14.47 -3.09
CA CYS A 65 8.32 -14.78 -3.59
C CYS A 65 8.37 -15.86 -4.69
N ARG A 66 9.37 -15.79 -5.58
CA ARG A 66 9.52 -16.75 -6.68
C ARG A 66 9.86 -18.15 -6.17
N GLU A 67 10.77 -18.26 -5.22
CA GLU A 67 11.16 -19.54 -4.61
C GLU A 67 10.00 -20.15 -3.82
N LEU A 68 9.24 -19.36 -3.05
CA LEU A 68 8.06 -19.86 -2.32
C LEU A 68 6.95 -20.35 -3.26
N CYS A 69 6.82 -19.75 -4.45
CA CYS A 69 5.77 -20.10 -5.39
C CYS A 69 6.14 -21.22 -6.37
N ILE A 70 7.40 -21.68 -6.41
CA ILE A 70 7.88 -22.61 -7.45
C ILE A 70 7.15 -23.96 -7.46
N ASN A 71 6.68 -24.41 -6.29
CA ASN A 71 5.98 -25.68 -6.12
C ASN A 71 4.44 -25.54 -6.12
N LEU A 72 3.91 -24.34 -6.33
CA LEU A 72 2.47 -24.09 -6.34
C LEU A 72 1.87 -24.33 -7.73
N SER A 73 0.56 -24.60 -7.74
CA SER A 73 -0.19 -24.72 -8.99
C SER A 73 -0.27 -23.36 -9.71
N PRO A 74 -0.39 -23.34 -11.05
CA PRO A 74 -0.53 -22.08 -11.81
C PRO A 74 -1.76 -21.28 -11.38
N ASP A 75 -2.82 -21.93 -10.91
CA ASP A 75 -4.03 -21.26 -10.41
C ASP A 75 -3.79 -20.55 -9.07
N ASP A 76 -3.02 -21.16 -8.17
CA ASP A 76 -2.67 -20.52 -6.89
C ASP A 76 -1.69 -19.36 -7.09
N ILE A 77 -0.75 -19.48 -8.03
CA ILE A 77 0.12 -18.37 -8.43
C ILE A 77 -0.74 -17.18 -8.92
N LYS A 78 -1.73 -17.42 -9.79
CA LYS A 78 -2.64 -16.35 -10.27
C LYS A 78 -3.41 -15.68 -9.13
N LYS A 79 -3.84 -16.44 -8.10
CA LYS A 79 -4.51 -15.88 -6.92
C LYS A 79 -3.57 -14.95 -6.15
N ILE A 80 -2.32 -15.37 -5.92
CA ILE A 80 -1.31 -14.55 -5.24
C ILE A 80 -1.00 -13.29 -6.05
N THR A 81 -0.77 -13.40 -7.36
CA THR A 81 -0.54 -12.24 -8.24
C THR A 81 -1.71 -11.26 -8.23
N SER A 82 -2.94 -11.76 -8.23
CA SER A 82 -4.14 -10.91 -8.14
C SER A 82 -4.22 -10.14 -6.82
N ALA A 83 -3.86 -10.78 -5.70
CA ALA A 83 -3.79 -10.12 -4.40
C ALA A 83 -2.71 -9.02 -4.37
N LEU A 84 -1.54 -9.25 -4.97
CA LEU A 84 -0.48 -8.24 -5.07
C LEU A 84 -0.89 -7.06 -5.97
N ASN A 85 -1.53 -7.32 -7.11
CA ASN A 85 -2.06 -6.27 -7.99
C ASN A 85 -3.15 -5.43 -7.29
N ALA A 86 -4.02 -6.07 -6.51
CA ALA A 86 -5.01 -5.35 -5.70
C ALA A 86 -4.33 -4.40 -4.70
N LEU A 87 -3.32 -4.88 -3.97
CA LEU A 87 -2.54 -4.06 -3.05
C LEU A 87 -1.84 -2.88 -3.73
N ALA A 88 -1.22 -3.10 -4.89
CA ALA A 88 -0.59 -2.03 -5.68
C ALA A 88 -1.59 -0.94 -6.07
N ASN A 89 -2.77 -1.34 -6.57
CA ASN A 89 -3.84 -0.43 -6.93
C ASN A 89 -4.40 0.36 -5.72
N GLU A 90 -4.52 -0.28 -4.55
CA GLU A 90 -4.92 0.38 -3.31
C GLU A 90 -3.91 1.46 -2.88
N LYS A 91 -2.60 1.19 -2.99
CA LYS A 91 -1.55 2.17 -2.66
C LYS A 91 -1.59 3.38 -3.60
N VAL A 92 -1.81 3.17 -4.90
CA VAL A 92 -1.96 4.26 -5.89
C VAL A 92 -3.18 5.13 -5.58
N LYS A 93 -4.33 4.51 -5.27
CA LYS A 93 -5.56 5.24 -4.89
C LYS A 93 -5.37 6.06 -3.61
N ALA A 94 -4.68 5.51 -2.61
CA ALA A 94 -4.37 6.20 -1.36
C ALA A 94 -3.43 7.40 -1.56
N GLN A 95 -2.51 7.34 -2.53
CA GLN A 95 -1.68 8.48 -2.90
C GLN A 95 -2.50 9.60 -3.56
N LYS A 96 -3.41 9.26 -4.47
CA LYS A 96 -4.31 10.23 -5.13
C LYS A 96 -5.28 10.91 -4.14
N ALA A 97 -5.81 10.18 -3.16
CA ALA A 97 -6.73 10.72 -2.14
C ALA A 97 -6.06 11.74 -1.20
N LYS A 98 -4.74 11.63 -0.95
CA LYS A 98 -3.98 12.59 -0.12
C LYS A 98 -3.73 13.92 -0.84
N ALA A 99 -3.82 13.95 -2.16
CA ALA A 99 -3.69 15.18 -2.96
C ALA A 99 -5.01 15.98 -3.07
N GLY A 100 -6.16 15.38 -2.76
CA GLY A 100 -7.49 15.95 -2.94
C GLY A 100 -8.09 16.58 -1.68
N LYS A 101 -7.51 17.69 -1.17
CA LYS A 101 -8.22 18.55 -0.20
C LYS A 101 -7.80 20.04 -0.30
N LYS A 102 -7.96 20.63 -1.49
CA LYS A 102 -8.13 22.10 -1.60
C LYS A 102 -9.62 22.42 -1.56
N LYS A 103 -10.05 23.07 -0.47
CA LYS A 103 -11.38 23.70 -0.32
C LYS A 103 -11.60 24.71 -1.44
N SER A 104 -12.72 24.62 -2.15
CA SER A 104 -13.35 25.79 -2.76
C SER A 104 -14.58 26.18 -1.93
N SER A 105 -14.36 27.03 -0.92
CA SER A 105 -15.43 27.88 -0.40
C SER A 105 -15.50 29.10 -1.31
N LYS A 106 -16.54 29.24 -2.12
CA LYS A 106 -16.94 30.56 -2.63
C LYS A 106 -18.46 30.64 -2.85
N LYS A 107 -19.10 31.09 -1.77
CA LYS A 107 -20.14 32.13 -1.70
C LYS A 107 -21.34 31.99 -2.66
N ALA A 108 -22.46 31.60 -2.07
CA ALA A 108 -23.80 31.82 -2.60
C ALA A 108 -24.09 33.32 -2.82
N SER A 109 -24.63 33.65 -3.99
CA SER A 109 -25.42 34.87 -4.24
C SER A 109 -26.54 34.51 -5.23
N LEU A 110 -27.76 34.41 -4.72
CA LEU A 110 -29.00 34.33 -5.50
C LEU A 110 -29.44 35.74 -5.93
N LYS A 111 -29.90 35.90 -7.18
CA LYS A 111 -31.20 36.52 -7.59
C LYS A 111 -31.23 36.70 -9.13
N ILE A 112 -32.06 35.90 -9.82
CA ILE A 112 -33.38 36.22 -10.44
C ILE A 112 -33.25 36.60 -11.92
N GLY A 113 -33.86 35.77 -12.77
CA GLY A 113 -34.47 36.22 -14.02
C GLY A 113 -33.97 35.54 -15.28
N ARG A 114 -34.60 34.39 -15.60
CA ARG A 114 -34.91 33.90 -16.96
C ARG A 114 -33.73 33.51 -17.88
N ASP A 115 -33.96 32.38 -18.57
CA ASP A 115 -33.31 31.89 -19.80
C ASP A 115 -31.94 31.20 -19.62
N ASP A 116 -31.99 29.87 -19.71
CA ASP A 116 -30.90 28.90 -19.56
C ASP A 116 -29.90 28.96 -20.74
N TYR A 117 -28.68 29.41 -20.47
CA TYR A 117 -27.50 29.25 -21.34
C TYR A 117 -26.39 28.57 -20.53
N THR A 118 -25.76 27.53 -21.10
CA THR A 118 -24.32 27.30 -20.91
C THR A 118 -23.67 26.92 -22.24
N ILE A 119 -23.25 27.95 -22.97
CA ILE A 119 -22.28 27.86 -24.06
C ILE A 119 -20.87 27.88 -23.42
N VAL A 120 -20.09 26.86 -23.81
CA VAL A 120 -18.62 26.69 -23.93
C VAL A 120 -17.68 27.02 -22.76
N ASP A 121 -16.75 26.10 -22.47
CA ASP A 121 -15.39 26.28 -23.01
C ASP A 121 -14.64 24.95 -23.17
N TYR A 122 -14.11 24.74 -24.37
CA TYR A 122 -13.24 23.63 -24.76
C TYR A 122 -11.80 24.18 -24.70
N ALA A 123 -11.09 23.89 -23.61
CA ALA A 123 -9.63 23.98 -23.51
C ALA A 123 -9.27 23.17 -22.26
N ASP A 124 -8.63 22.03 -22.37
CA ASP A 124 -7.19 21.98 -22.59
C ASP A 124 -6.84 20.61 -23.18
N GLU A 125 -6.25 20.65 -24.37
CA GLU A 125 -5.77 19.51 -25.10
C GLU A 125 -4.60 18.84 -24.37
N PHE A 126 -4.46 17.55 -24.65
CA PHE A 126 -3.24 16.76 -24.56
C PHE A 126 -1.94 17.57 -24.63
N GLU A 127 -1.31 17.83 -23.48
CA GLU A 127 0.13 18.09 -23.42
C GLU A 127 0.69 17.62 -22.07
N ASP A 128 1.18 16.39 -22.05
CA ASP A 128 2.46 16.01 -21.42
C ASP A 128 2.64 14.48 -21.47
N CYS A 129 3.04 14.04 -22.67
CA CYS A 129 3.87 12.85 -22.85
C CYS A 129 5.25 13.38 -23.27
N ILE A 130 6.14 13.62 -22.28
CA ILE A 130 7.60 13.54 -22.40
C ILE A 130 8.13 12.92 -21.11
#